data_AF-A0A442IDJ7-F1
#
_entry.id   AF-A0A442IDJ7-F1
#
_cell.length_a   1.000
_cell.length_b   1.000
_cell.length_c   1.000
_cell.angle_alpha   90.00
_cell.angle_beta   90.00
_cell.angle_gamma   90.00
#
_symmetry.space_group_name_H-M   'P 1'
#
loop_
_entity.id
_entity.type
_entity.pdbx_description
1 polymer ?
#
loop_
_entity_poly.entity_id
_entity_poly.type
_entity_poly.pdbx_seq_one_letter_code
_entity_poly.pdbx_strand_id
1 'polypeptide(L)'
;MEEPFFVCVYKKDGMPIGKIVSPENEFPESFEEIKVKSSDGDNIEEKASEFEKIFESYCNSILSYIDMLPFIASISPMVGDAIRSVGLINFLKEKSGKTIETEGRDIFEVPSRFYSDFKEIADSANKASAVGRQIPKMMIIGIVSTYEHHLARLIRKILSSNPDRLTSSDKQVSIKDVFDAKGIDEFKEIVLDKEIDMIMRNSFEEQVSWVEKAIGIRKEIKSEHGDWPKIVELFERRNLFTHTNGIVNDRYLKKSVKLKVSGSSALVKGQELFAGSKYLTSALEIICEFGIKIIQVSWRKLSKGHAKIADDRLGDFGFELIERGNYGLTIKIFEFFFYLEGSKTEERRLTCLVNLANAYKLNGDSKKAEKLLDQEDFSVVNDTFKICVASVGGDCDEVVKIMKRMGIDCDIGEKAYEDWPVFFHVREKEQFKDAFKDVFGREYIPSPKKRRGISNAMRKNEFRAQEKKSDEPLLLSPSAVERED
;
A
#
# COMPACT_ATOMS: atom_id res chain seq x y z
N MET A 1 24.13 5.98 25.33
CA MET A 1 24.51 6.76 24.13
C MET A 1 24.00 5.98 22.95
N GLU A 2 23.21 6.59 22.06
CA GLU A 2 22.78 5.92 20.83
C GLU A 2 24.02 5.60 19.99
N GLU A 3 24.19 4.34 19.60
CA GLU A 3 25.25 3.96 18.68
C GLU A 3 24.93 4.52 17.29
N PRO A 4 25.87 5.25 16.64
CA PRO A 4 25.64 5.78 15.32
C PRO A 4 25.61 4.65 14.29
N PHE A 5 24.79 4.80 13.25
CA PHE A 5 24.91 4.02 12.02
C PHE A 5 25.34 4.92 10.87
N PHE A 6 26.09 4.37 9.93
CA PHE A 6 26.67 5.09 8.81
C PHE A 6 25.98 4.64 7.52
N VAL A 7 25.80 5.57 6.57
CA VAL A 7 25.20 5.28 5.26
C VAL A 7 26.10 5.82 4.16
N CYS A 8 26.62 4.93 3.32
CA CYS A 8 27.31 5.32 2.09
C CYS A 8 26.31 5.38 0.94
N VAL A 9 26.30 6.49 0.21
CA VAL A 9 25.49 6.67 -1.01
C VAL A 9 26.42 6.74 -2.20
N TYR A 10 26.39 5.71 -3.03
CA TYR A 10 27.20 5.64 -4.24
C TYR A 10 26.57 6.48 -5.33
N LYS A 11 27.40 7.19 -6.10
CA LYS A 11 26.95 8.08 -7.17
C LYS A 11 27.61 7.73 -8.49
N LYS A 12 26.84 7.81 -9.58
CA LYS A 12 27.31 7.82 -10.96
C LYS A 12 26.81 9.10 -11.60
N ASP A 13 27.70 9.88 -12.21
CA ASP A 13 27.39 11.17 -12.83
C ASP A 13 26.64 12.14 -11.89
N GLY A 14 27.05 12.14 -10.61
CA GLY A 14 26.43 12.98 -9.57
C GLY A 14 25.07 12.49 -9.05
N MET A 15 24.48 11.48 -9.68
CA MET A 15 23.20 10.89 -9.26
C MET A 15 23.42 9.67 -8.36
N PRO A 16 22.63 9.50 -7.27
CA PRO A 16 22.71 8.32 -6.42
C PRO A 16 22.28 7.06 -7.19
N ILE A 17 23.13 6.03 -7.21
CA ILE A 17 22.87 4.73 -7.84
C ILE A 17 22.58 3.62 -6.84
N GLY A 18 22.89 3.85 -5.56
CA GLY A 18 22.79 2.82 -4.54
C GLY A 18 23.18 3.33 -3.15
N LYS A 19 22.88 2.53 -2.12
CA LYS A 19 23.31 2.80 -0.75
C LYS A 19 23.67 1.51 -0.02
N ILE A 20 24.62 1.61 0.90
CA ILE A 20 24.96 0.57 1.88
C ILE A 20 24.92 1.20 3.28
N VAL A 21 24.48 0.43 4.27
CA VAL A 21 24.43 0.85 5.69
C VAL A 21 25.43 0.00 6.46
N SER A 22 26.23 0.61 7.32
CA SER A 22 27.22 -0.07 8.15
C SER A 22 27.18 0.52 9.57
N PRO A 23 27.13 -0.31 10.63
CA PRO A 23 27.30 0.18 12.01
C PRO A 23 28.74 0.63 12.28
N GLU A 24 29.72 0.14 11.52
CA GLU A 24 31.16 0.32 11.76
C GLU A 24 31.81 1.39 10.85
N ASN A 25 31.01 2.08 10.02
CA ASN A 25 31.48 3.03 9.00
C ASN A 25 32.37 2.43 7.91
N GLU A 26 32.21 1.14 7.64
CA GLU A 26 32.97 0.42 6.61
C GLU A 26 32.10 0.18 5.35
N PHE A 27 32.63 0.52 4.18
CA PHE A 27 31.92 0.42 2.91
C PHE A 27 32.82 -0.06 1.77
N PRO A 28 32.32 -0.90 0.84
CA PRO A 28 33.02 -1.23 -0.40
C PRO A 28 33.39 0.00 -1.22
N GLU A 29 34.50 -0.02 -1.98
CA GLU A 29 34.90 1.13 -2.82
C GLU A 29 33.95 1.37 -4.01
N SER A 30 33.28 0.33 -4.48
CA SER A 30 32.34 0.42 -5.60
C SER A 30 30.98 -0.18 -5.24
N PHE A 31 29.94 0.38 -5.84
CA PHE A 31 28.61 -0.22 -5.78
C PHE A 31 28.60 -1.39 -6.75
N GLU A 32 28.95 -2.58 -6.29
CA GLU A 32 28.48 -3.78 -6.97
C GLU A 32 26.95 -3.73 -6.92
N GLU A 33 26.27 -3.91 -8.06
CA GLU A 33 24.84 -4.17 -8.03
C GLU A 33 24.62 -5.39 -7.15
N ILE A 34 24.37 -5.16 -5.88
CA ILE A 34 23.70 -6.13 -5.03
C ILE A 34 22.33 -6.25 -5.70
N LYS A 35 22.22 -7.16 -6.69
CA LYS A 35 20.96 -7.86 -6.96
C LYS A 35 20.42 -8.11 -5.57
N VAL A 36 19.24 -7.60 -5.27
CA VAL A 36 18.58 -7.74 -3.98
C VAL A 36 18.53 -9.23 -3.64
N LYS A 37 19.63 -9.74 -3.07
CA LYS A 37 19.66 -10.82 -2.13
C LYS A 37 19.16 -10.10 -0.90
N SER A 38 17.91 -10.39 -0.56
CA SER A 38 17.39 -10.26 0.79
C SER A 38 18.53 -10.53 1.76
N SER A 39 19.09 -9.47 2.36
CA SER A 39 20.19 -9.60 3.29
C SER A 39 19.66 -10.23 4.58
N ASP A 40 20.24 -11.38 4.88
CA ASP A 40 20.48 -11.97 6.18
C ASP A 40 19.28 -12.49 6.97
N GLY A 41 18.98 -13.76 6.66
CA GLY A 41 18.49 -14.75 7.60
C GLY A 41 19.37 -16.00 7.56
N ASP A 42 20.70 -15.86 7.56
CA ASP A 42 21.61 -17.00 7.74
C ASP A 42 21.64 -17.41 9.22
N ASN A 43 20.57 -18.08 9.62
CA ASN A 43 20.54 -19.35 10.33
C ASN A 43 19.10 -19.59 10.80
N ILE A 44 18.55 -20.75 10.39
CA ILE A 44 17.17 -21.23 10.57
C ILE A 44 16.20 -20.83 9.42
N GLU A 45 16.58 -21.08 8.15
CA GLU A 45 15.56 -21.36 7.13
C GLU A 45 15.06 -22.81 7.31
N GLU A 46 13.98 -22.99 8.07
CA GLU A 46 12.95 -23.91 7.57
C GLU A 46 12.52 -23.33 6.22
N LYS A 47 12.87 -24.00 5.11
CA LYS A 47 12.59 -23.52 3.74
C LYS A 47 11.15 -22.99 3.64
N ALA A 48 10.98 -21.67 3.61
CA ALA A 48 9.69 -21.01 3.57
C ALA A 48 8.80 -21.65 2.48
N SER A 49 7.56 -21.98 2.85
CA SER A 49 6.67 -22.67 1.92
C SER A 49 6.35 -21.79 0.71
N GLU A 50 6.06 -22.36 -0.46
CA GLU A 50 5.73 -21.53 -1.63
C GLU A 50 4.49 -20.65 -1.38
N PHE A 51 3.55 -21.08 -0.52
CA PHE A 51 2.40 -20.24 -0.13
C PHE A 51 2.84 -19.02 0.68
N GLU A 52 3.79 -19.18 1.59
CA GLU A 52 4.38 -18.09 2.36
C GLU A 52 5.06 -17.08 1.44
N LYS A 53 5.86 -17.55 0.48
CA LYS A 53 6.51 -16.69 -0.52
C LYS A 53 5.50 -15.93 -1.38
N ILE A 54 4.40 -16.57 -1.77
CA ILE A 54 3.31 -15.90 -2.51
C ILE A 54 2.64 -14.83 -1.65
N PHE A 55 2.38 -15.14 -0.37
CA PHE A 55 1.78 -14.22 0.59
C PHE A 55 2.66 -12.99 0.81
N GLU A 56 3.94 -13.18 1.15
CA GLU A 56 4.89 -12.09 1.40
C GLU A 56 5.10 -11.23 0.16
N SER A 57 5.30 -11.85 -1.01
CA SER A 57 5.42 -11.14 -2.29
C SER A 57 4.18 -10.28 -2.58
N TYR A 58 2.99 -10.80 -2.30
CA TYR A 58 1.74 -10.05 -2.49
C TYR A 58 1.63 -8.88 -1.51
N CYS A 59 1.93 -9.10 -0.22
CA CYS A 59 1.94 -8.06 0.80
C CYS A 59 2.89 -6.92 0.41
N ASN A 60 4.13 -7.25 0.07
CA ASN A 60 5.15 -6.26 -0.33
C ASN A 60 4.73 -5.46 -1.57
N SER A 61 4.15 -6.14 -2.57
CA SER A 61 3.69 -5.48 -3.79
C SER A 61 2.57 -4.48 -3.51
N ILE A 62 1.58 -4.86 -2.68
CA ILE A 62 0.45 -4.00 -2.35
C ILE A 62 0.84 -2.86 -1.40
N LEU A 63 1.68 -3.13 -0.40
CA LEU A 63 2.22 -2.10 0.49
C LEU A 63 3.00 -1.04 -0.28
N SER A 64 3.71 -1.43 -1.35
CA SER A 64 4.38 -0.47 -2.24
C SER A 64 3.40 0.51 -2.89
N TYR A 65 2.23 0.05 -3.32
CA TYR A 65 1.18 0.96 -3.82
C TYR A 65 0.61 1.84 -2.70
N ILE A 66 0.42 1.30 -1.50
CA ILE A 66 -0.07 2.05 -0.33
C ILE A 66 0.90 3.19 0.01
N ASP A 67 2.20 2.92 0.02
CA ASP A 67 3.23 3.89 0.39
C ASP A 67 3.41 4.99 -0.68
N MET A 68 3.16 4.66 -1.96
CA MET A 68 3.25 5.59 -3.09
C MET A 68 1.99 6.43 -3.28
N LEU A 69 0.82 5.96 -2.83
CA LEU A 69 -0.46 6.63 -3.04
C LEU A 69 -0.48 8.08 -2.54
N PRO A 70 0.02 8.43 -1.34
CA PRO A 70 0.04 9.82 -0.86
C PRO A 70 0.92 10.74 -1.70
N PHE A 71 1.99 10.21 -2.31
CA PHE A 71 2.87 10.96 -3.20
C PHE A 71 2.18 11.22 -4.54
N ILE A 72 1.61 10.17 -5.15
CA ILE A 72 0.86 10.29 -6.41
C ILE A 72 -0.31 11.26 -6.26
N ALA A 73 -1.02 11.18 -5.14
CA ALA A 73 -2.10 12.11 -4.82
C ALA A 73 -1.62 13.55 -4.64
N SER A 74 -0.42 13.80 -4.08
CA SER A 74 0.11 15.17 -3.95
C SER A 74 0.62 15.75 -5.26
N ILE A 75 1.20 14.94 -6.14
CA ILE A 75 1.68 15.43 -7.44
C ILE A 75 0.56 15.55 -8.48
N SER A 76 -0.53 14.79 -8.37
CA SER A 76 -1.58 14.79 -9.41
C SER A 76 -2.21 16.18 -9.66
N PRO A 77 -2.53 16.99 -8.62
CA PRO A 77 -2.91 18.40 -8.81
C PRO A 77 -1.77 19.24 -9.36
N MET A 78 -0.54 19.07 -8.85
CA MET A 78 0.64 19.81 -9.34
C MET A 78 0.97 19.53 -10.80
N VAL A 79 0.80 18.31 -11.30
CA VAL A 79 0.98 18.01 -12.73
C VAL A 79 -0.06 18.80 -13.52
N GLY A 80 -1.33 18.77 -13.13
CA GLY A 80 -2.37 19.55 -13.80
C GLY A 80 -2.14 21.06 -13.71
N ASP A 81 -1.75 21.56 -12.54
CA ASP A 81 -1.62 22.97 -12.25
C ASP A 81 -0.29 23.52 -12.72
N ALA A 82 0.87 22.92 -12.44
CA ALA A 82 2.15 23.39 -12.94
C ALA A 82 2.20 23.48 -14.48
N ILE A 83 1.55 22.55 -15.15
CA ILE A 83 1.41 22.58 -16.61
C ILE A 83 0.54 23.78 -17.06
N ARG A 84 -0.55 24.09 -16.35
CA ARG A 84 -1.45 25.21 -16.65
C ARG A 84 -0.97 26.57 -16.15
N SER A 85 -0.25 26.62 -15.03
CA SER A 85 0.04 27.83 -14.28
C SER A 85 1.51 28.23 -14.42
N VAL A 86 2.46 27.30 -14.33
CA VAL A 86 3.89 27.66 -14.34
C VAL A 86 4.38 27.94 -15.77
N GLY A 87 3.90 27.24 -16.79
CA GLY A 87 4.26 27.55 -18.18
C GLY A 87 3.50 28.75 -18.74
N LEU A 88 2.17 28.69 -18.68
CA LEU A 88 1.30 29.68 -19.32
C LEU A 88 1.25 31.01 -18.56
N ILE A 89 1.11 31.02 -17.23
CA ILE A 89 1.04 32.29 -16.48
C ILE A 89 2.40 32.99 -16.48
N ASN A 90 3.52 32.25 -16.41
CA ASN A 90 4.84 32.89 -16.54
C ASN A 90 5.02 33.51 -17.93
N PHE A 91 4.63 32.81 -18.99
CA PHE A 91 4.62 33.39 -20.34
C PHE A 91 3.75 34.66 -20.41
N LEU A 92 2.53 34.61 -19.87
CA LEU A 92 1.62 35.75 -19.85
C LEU A 92 2.22 36.93 -19.06
N LYS A 93 2.84 36.67 -17.90
CA LYS A 93 3.52 37.70 -17.09
C LYS A 93 4.73 38.29 -17.81
N GLU A 94 5.54 37.48 -18.47
CA GLU A 94 6.74 37.94 -19.18
C GLU A 94 6.41 38.75 -20.44
N LYS A 95 5.37 38.34 -21.18
CA LYS A 95 5.04 38.93 -22.49
C LYS A 95 3.93 39.97 -22.44
N SER A 96 3.25 40.13 -21.31
CA SER A 96 2.23 41.16 -21.16
C SER A 96 2.83 42.55 -20.99
N GLY A 97 2.25 43.54 -21.67
CA GLY A 97 2.60 44.95 -21.47
C GLY A 97 1.91 45.57 -20.24
N LYS A 98 0.85 44.93 -19.74
CA LYS A 98 0.05 45.39 -18.60
C LYS A 98 -0.79 44.25 -18.02
N THR A 99 -0.72 44.04 -16.71
CA THR A 99 -1.63 43.16 -15.97
C THR A 99 -2.63 44.00 -15.19
N ILE A 100 -3.93 43.67 -15.30
CA ILE A 100 -5.00 44.28 -14.52
C ILE A 100 -5.54 43.21 -13.57
N GLU A 101 -5.25 43.37 -12.29
CA GLU A 101 -5.77 42.51 -11.24
C GLU A 101 -7.16 43.01 -10.80
N THR A 102 -8.14 42.11 -10.77
CA THR A 102 -9.51 42.38 -10.30
C THR A 102 -9.94 41.27 -9.34
N GLU A 103 -11.03 41.46 -8.58
CA GLU A 103 -11.52 40.45 -7.65
C GLU A 103 -11.75 39.09 -8.34
N GLY A 104 -10.85 38.14 -8.06
CA GLY A 104 -10.88 36.77 -8.60
C GLY A 104 -10.42 36.59 -10.05
N ARG A 105 -9.87 37.62 -10.73
CA ARG A 105 -9.39 37.49 -12.12
C ARG A 105 -8.20 38.42 -12.43
N ASP A 106 -7.22 37.88 -13.15
CA ASP A 106 -6.12 38.63 -13.75
C ASP A 106 -6.35 38.77 -15.26
N ILE A 107 -6.22 39.99 -15.78
CA ILE A 107 -6.32 40.28 -17.22
C ILE A 107 -4.92 40.66 -17.72
N PHE A 108 -4.39 39.89 -18.66
CA PHE A 108 -3.08 40.13 -19.27
C PHE A 108 -3.26 40.79 -20.65
N GLU A 109 -2.72 41.99 -20.83
CA GLU A 109 -2.64 42.64 -22.13
C GLU A 109 -1.39 42.13 -22.86
N VAL A 110 -1.57 41.20 -23.80
CA VAL A 110 -0.46 40.54 -24.53
C VAL A 110 -0.45 41.01 -25.99
N PRO A 111 0.68 41.52 -26.52
CA PRO A 111 0.79 41.90 -27.93
C PRO A 111 0.47 40.75 -28.90
N SER A 112 -0.28 41.05 -29.97
CA SER A 112 -0.77 40.05 -30.94
C SER A 112 0.32 39.22 -31.61
N ARG A 113 1.55 39.76 -31.74
CA ARG A 113 2.71 39.03 -32.26
C ARG A 113 3.05 37.75 -31.48
N PHE A 114 2.67 37.66 -30.21
CA PHE A 114 2.91 36.50 -29.35
C PHE A 114 1.74 35.50 -29.34
N TYR A 115 0.70 35.71 -30.15
CA TYR A 115 -0.48 34.85 -30.15
C TYR A 115 -0.18 33.41 -30.57
N SER A 116 0.75 33.20 -31.51
CA SER A 116 1.17 31.85 -31.93
C SER A 116 1.82 31.10 -30.77
N ASP A 117 2.80 31.73 -30.11
CA ASP A 117 3.51 31.16 -28.96
C ASP A 117 2.55 30.86 -27.80
N PHE A 118 1.63 31.80 -27.51
CA PHE A 118 0.56 31.58 -26.53
C PHE A 118 -0.26 30.34 -26.85
N LYS A 119 -0.69 30.20 -28.11
CA LYS A 119 -1.51 29.07 -28.54
C LYS A 119 -0.77 27.75 -28.40
N GLU A 120 0.51 27.68 -28.77
CA GLU A 120 1.32 26.47 -28.61
C GLU A 120 1.52 26.07 -27.15
N ILE A 121 1.79 27.05 -26.27
CA ILE A 121 1.95 26.82 -24.83
C ILE A 121 0.62 26.41 -24.21
N ALA A 122 -0.49 27.08 -24.57
CA ALA A 122 -1.83 26.74 -24.08
C ALA A 122 -2.28 25.34 -24.55
N ASP A 123 -2.02 24.98 -25.81
CA ASP A 123 -2.31 23.64 -26.34
C ASP A 123 -1.47 22.58 -25.63
N SER A 124 -0.18 22.85 -25.40
CA SER A 124 0.71 21.96 -24.65
C SER A 124 0.23 21.79 -23.20
N ALA A 125 -0.21 22.88 -22.57
CA ALA A 125 -0.75 22.87 -21.22
C ALA A 125 -2.04 22.04 -21.12
N ASN A 126 -2.94 22.21 -22.08
CA ASN A 126 -4.18 21.43 -22.16
C ASN A 126 -3.90 19.94 -22.36
N LYS A 127 -2.98 19.59 -23.27
CA LYS A 127 -2.57 18.20 -23.52
C LYS A 127 -1.97 17.56 -22.28
N ALA A 128 -1.07 18.26 -21.60
CA ALA A 128 -0.38 17.70 -20.45
C ALA A 128 -1.27 17.64 -19.19
N SER A 129 -2.27 18.53 -19.05
CA SER A 129 -3.33 18.35 -18.04
C SER A 129 -4.13 17.05 -18.24
N ALA A 130 -4.25 16.53 -19.46
CA ALA A 130 -4.94 15.25 -19.69
C ALA A 130 -4.16 14.07 -19.08
N VAL A 131 -2.83 14.17 -18.98
CA VAL A 131 -1.96 13.15 -18.34
C VAL A 131 -2.27 12.99 -16.86
N GLY A 132 -2.54 14.09 -16.15
CA GLY A 132 -2.93 14.06 -14.73
C GLY A 132 -4.17 13.21 -14.45
N ARG A 133 -5.10 13.13 -15.42
CA ARG A 133 -6.31 12.28 -15.34
C ARG A 133 -6.05 10.81 -15.69
N GLN A 134 -4.93 10.51 -16.36
CA GLN A 134 -4.55 9.15 -16.76
C GLN A 134 -3.78 8.40 -15.67
N ILE A 135 -2.96 9.09 -14.88
CA ILE A 135 -2.15 8.46 -13.81
C ILE A 135 -3.00 7.59 -12.87
N PRO A 136 -4.16 8.04 -12.34
CA PRO A 136 -4.96 7.19 -11.45
C PRO A 136 -5.61 6.00 -12.18
N LYS A 137 -5.91 6.11 -13.48
CA LYS A 137 -6.41 4.98 -14.28
C LYS A 137 -5.31 3.92 -14.44
N MET A 138 -4.08 4.36 -14.76
CA MET A 138 -2.91 3.49 -14.89
C MET A 138 -2.58 2.79 -13.56
N MET A 139 -2.74 3.48 -12.43
CA MET A 139 -2.62 2.90 -11.08
C MET A 139 -3.61 1.76 -10.87
N ILE A 140 -4.90 1.95 -11.20
CA ILE A 140 -5.91 0.88 -11.07
C ILE A 140 -5.56 -0.33 -11.94
N ILE A 141 -5.11 -0.09 -13.18
CA ILE A 141 -4.64 -1.16 -14.06
C ILE A 141 -3.48 -1.90 -13.40
N GLY A 142 -2.46 -1.19 -12.92
CA GLY A 142 -1.28 -1.78 -12.26
C GLY A 142 -1.64 -2.59 -11.02
N ILE A 143 -2.47 -2.06 -10.13
CA ILE A 143 -2.90 -2.73 -8.89
C ILE A 143 -3.64 -4.04 -9.21
N VAL A 144 -4.56 -4.02 -10.18
CA VAL A 144 -5.30 -5.22 -10.60
C VAL A 144 -4.36 -6.23 -11.26
N SER A 145 -3.46 -5.78 -12.13
CA SER A 145 -2.46 -6.65 -12.77
C SER A 145 -1.51 -7.29 -11.75
N THR A 146 -1.12 -6.55 -10.71
CA THR A 146 -0.33 -7.10 -9.59
C THR A 146 -1.10 -8.20 -8.87
N TYR A 147 -2.39 -8.03 -8.62
CA TYR A 147 -3.23 -9.10 -8.06
C TYR A 147 -3.32 -10.30 -9.00
N GLU A 148 -3.61 -10.09 -10.29
CA GLU A 148 -3.75 -11.17 -11.29
C GLU A 148 -2.47 -12.01 -11.40
N HIS A 149 -1.29 -11.37 -11.33
CA HIS A 149 -0.02 -12.05 -11.28
C HIS A 149 0.10 -12.99 -10.06
N HIS A 150 -0.25 -12.51 -8.86
CA HIS A 150 -0.18 -13.33 -7.65
C HIS A 150 -1.26 -14.42 -7.62
N LEU A 151 -2.44 -14.15 -8.19
CA LEU A 151 -3.48 -15.15 -8.38
C LEU A 151 -3.00 -16.28 -9.30
N ALA A 152 -2.35 -15.97 -10.42
CA ALA A 152 -1.76 -16.97 -11.31
C ALA A 152 -0.71 -17.84 -10.59
N ARG A 153 0.15 -17.22 -9.76
CA ARG A 153 1.11 -17.96 -8.91
C ARG A 153 0.39 -18.86 -7.89
N LEU A 154 -0.68 -18.38 -7.28
CA LEU A 154 -1.50 -19.16 -6.35
C LEU A 154 -2.15 -20.36 -7.06
N ILE A 155 -2.75 -20.14 -8.23
CA ILE A 155 -3.34 -21.19 -9.07
C ILE A 155 -2.30 -22.25 -9.45
N ARG A 156 -1.09 -21.83 -9.88
CA ARG A 156 0.01 -22.76 -10.12
C ARG A 156 0.28 -23.62 -8.89
N LYS A 157 0.43 -22.99 -7.72
CA LYS A 157 0.69 -23.72 -6.47
C LYS A 157 -0.44 -24.68 -6.11
N ILE A 158 -1.70 -24.32 -6.35
CA ILE A 158 -2.86 -25.19 -6.15
C ILE A 158 -2.78 -26.43 -7.06
N LEU A 159 -2.54 -26.22 -8.37
CA LEU A 159 -2.43 -27.30 -9.36
C LEU A 159 -1.25 -28.23 -9.07
N SER A 160 -0.07 -27.68 -8.76
CA SER A 160 1.11 -28.49 -8.42
C SER A 160 0.93 -29.28 -7.11
N SER A 161 0.10 -28.80 -6.18
CA SER A 161 -0.19 -29.51 -4.93
C SER A 161 -1.25 -30.60 -5.08
N ASN A 162 -1.98 -30.62 -6.20
CA ASN A 162 -2.98 -31.64 -6.50
C ASN A 162 -3.06 -31.90 -8.03
N PRO A 163 -2.07 -32.64 -8.59
CA PRO A 163 -1.98 -32.89 -10.03
C PRO A 163 -3.18 -33.65 -10.60
N ASP A 164 -3.91 -34.43 -9.81
CA ASP A 164 -5.11 -35.16 -10.24
C ASP A 164 -6.23 -34.22 -10.72
N ARG A 165 -6.17 -32.94 -10.35
CA ARG A 165 -7.09 -31.92 -10.87
C ARG A 165 -6.81 -31.58 -12.33
N LEU A 166 -5.58 -31.78 -12.81
CA LEU A 166 -5.23 -31.65 -14.24
C LEU A 166 -5.81 -32.82 -15.05
N THR A 167 -5.88 -34.01 -14.46
CA THR A 167 -6.33 -35.25 -15.14
C THR A 167 -7.84 -35.44 -15.13
N SER A 168 -8.56 -34.78 -14.22
CA SER A 168 -10.04 -34.88 -14.09
C SER A 168 -10.85 -34.17 -15.19
N SER A 169 -10.20 -33.56 -16.17
CA SER A 169 -10.84 -32.86 -17.28
C SER A 169 -10.49 -33.54 -18.58
N ASP A 170 -11.46 -33.72 -19.48
CA ASP A 170 -11.32 -34.19 -20.88
C ASP A 170 -10.45 -33.23 -21.73
N LYS A 171 -9.27 -32.88 -21.24
CA LYS A 171 -8.40 -31.87 -21.83
C LYS A 171 -7.54 -32.51 -22.90
N GLN A 172 -7.72 -32.02 -24.10
CA GLN A 172 -6.92 -32.39 -25.25
C GLN A 172 -5.58 -31.65 -25.17
N VAL A 173 -4.48 -32.39 -25.00
CA VAL A 173 -3.14 -31.84 -25.19
C VAL A 173 -2.74 -32.03 -26.64
N SER A 174 -2.11 -31.02 -27.25
CA SER A 174 -1.71 -31.14 -28.65
C SER A 174 -0.47 -32.03 -28.75
N ILE A 175 -0.40 -32.84 -29.82
CA ILE A 175 0.79 -33.65 -30.13
C ILE A 175 2.04 -32.77 -30.25
N LYS A 176 1.87 -31.54 -30.76
CA LYS A 176 2.94 -30.54 -30.85
C LYS A 176 3.58 -30.28 -29.48
N ASP A 177 2.80 -30.15 -28.42
CA ASP A 177 3.32 -29.89 -27.07
C ASP A 177 4.19 -31.04 -26.55
N VAL A 178 3.88 -32.28 -26.96
CA VAL A 178 4.67 -33.46 -26.61
C VAL A 178 6.03 -33.44 -27.32
N PHE A 179 6.05 -33.04 -28.60
CA PHE A 179 7.29 -32.95 -29.38
C PHE A 179 8.14 -31.72 -29.05
N ASP A 180 7.51 -30.61 -28.64
CA ASP A 180 8.22 -29.38 -28.26
C ASP A 180 8.89 -29.50 -26.88
N ALA A 181 8.42 -30.42 -26.01
CA ALA A 181 9.01 -30.68 -24.70
C ALA A 181 10.26 -31.57 -24.78
N LYS A 182 11.32 -31.22 -24.05
CA LYS A 182 12.56 -32.03 -23.95
C LYS A 182 12.45 -33.19 -22.95
N GLY A 183 11.28 -33.37 -22.34
CA GLY A 183 11.03 -34.42 -21.36
C GLY A 183 9.68 -34.24 -20.65
N ILE A 184 9.34 -35.22 -19.82
CA ILE A 184 8.04 -35.26 -19.13
C ILE A 184 7.84 -34.08 -18.16
N ASP A 185 8.89 -33.57 -17.55
CA ASP A 185 8.78 -32.46 -16.59
C ASP A 185 8.57 -31.12 -17.30
N GLU A 186 9.26 -30.86 -18.41
CA GLU A 186 8.98 -29.67 -19.24
C GLU A 186 7.58 -29.75 -19.86
N PHE A 187 7.14 -30.93 -20.26
CA PHE A 187 5.77 -31.15 -20.72
C PHE A 187 4.72 -30.82 -19.64
N LYS A 188 4.95 -31.22 -18.38
CA LYS A 188 4.07 -30.86 -17.25
C LYS A 188 3.99 -29.35 -17.08
N GLU A 189 5.12 -28.64 -17.16
CA GLU A 189 5.13 -27.18 -17.06
C GLU A 189 4.36 -26.52 -18.22
N ILE A 190 4.53 -26.99 -19.46
CA ILE A 190 3.76 -26.50 -20.62
C ILE A 190 2.25 -26.69 -20.39
N VAL A 191 1.82 -27.85 -19.90
CA VAL A 191 0.41 -28.14 -19.61
C VAL A 191 -0.11 -27.25 -18.48
N LEU A 192 0.68 -27.06 -17.41
CA LEU A 192 0.35 -26.16 -16.31
C LEU A 192 0.19 -24.72 -16.78
N ASP A 193 1.11 -24.21 -17.60
CA ASP A 193 1.09 -22.85 -18.12
C ASP A 193 -0.17 -22.58 -18.96
N LYS A 194 -0.50 -23.50 -19.87
CA LYS A 194 -1.71 -23.40 -20.69
C LYS A 194 -2.99 -23.40 -19.86
N GLU A 195 -3.03 -24.23 -18.82
CA GLU A 195 -4.17 -24.28 -17.91
C GLU A 195 -4.33 -22.96 -17.16
N ILE A 196 -3.25 -22.44 -16.59
CA ILE A 196 -3.25 -21.15 -15.88
C ILE A 196 -3.72 -20.04 -16.82
N ASP A 197 -3.17 -19.96 -18.04
CA ASP A 197 -3.57 -18.97 -19.04
C ASP A 197 -5.06 -19.06 -19.39
N MET A 198 -5.61 -20.27 -19.51
CA MET A 198 -7.02 -20.48 -19.77
C MET A 198 -7.88 -19.98 -18.59
N ILE A 199 -7.49 -20.28 -17.36
CA ILE A 199 -8.20 -19.83 -16.16
C ILE A 199 -8.15 -18.30 -16.05
N MET A 200 -6.97 -17.70 -16.28
CA MET A 200 -6.76 -16.25 -16.14
C MET A 200 -7.49 -15.43 -17.22
N ARG A 201 -7.90 -16.02 -18.34
CA ARG A 201 -8.75 -15.36 -19.35
C ARG A 201 -10.22 -15.24 -18.93
N ASN A 202 -10.65 -16.02 -17.94
CA ASN A 202 -12.02 -15.95 -17.44
C ASN A 202 -12.25 -14.65 -16.66
N SER A 203 -13.52 -14.34 -16.39
CA SER A 203 -13.86 -13.23 -15.52
C SER A 203 -13.35 -13.45 -14.09
N PHE A 204 -13.15 -12.36 -13.35
CA PHE A 204 -12.73 -12.42 -11.94
C PHE A 204 -13.61 -13.37 -11.11
N GLU A 205 -14.94 -13.33 -11.31
CA GLU A 205 -15.84 -14.22 -10.58
C GLU A 205 -15.59 -15.70 -10.91
N GLU A 206 -15.37 -16.03 -12.18
CA GLU A 206 -15.07 -17.39 -12.63
C GLU A 206 -13.71 -17.86 -12.13
N GLN A 207 -12.70 -16.98 -12.09
CA GLN A 207 -11.40 -17.27 -11.49
C GLN A 207 -11.54 -17.62 -10.01
N VAL A 208 -12.33 -16.85 -9.25
CA VAL A 208 -12.58 -17.12 -7.82
C VAL A 208 -13.33 -18.44 -7.64
N SER A 209 -14.41 -18.67 -8.41
CA SER A 209 -15.14 -19.94 -8.35
C SER A 209 -14.29 -21.14 -8.74
N TRP A 210 -13.35 -20.96 -9.67
CA TRP A 210 -12.37 -21.98 -9.99
C TRP A 210 -11.51 -22.30 -8.76
N VAL A 211 -10.95 -21.27 -8.08
CA VAL A 211 -10.14 -21.47 -6.86
C VAL A 211 -10.94 -22.18 -5.78
N GLU A 212 -12.16 -21.75 -5.48
CA GLU A 212 -13.04 -22.34 -4.46
C GLU A 212 -13.25 -23.85 -4.70
N LYS A 213 -13.58 -24.21 -5.95
CA LYS A 213 -13.69 -25.61 -6.38
C LYS A 213 -12.33 -26.32 -6.30
N ALA A 214 -11.26 -25.65 -6.69
CA ALA A 214 -9.88 -26.14 -6.72
C ALA A 214 -9.31 -26.45 -5.31
N ILE A 215 -9.84 -25.85 -4.26
CA ILE A 215 -9.41 -26.12 -2.88
C ILE A 215 -10.45 -26.88 -2.06
N GLY A 216 -11.70 -26.97 -2.53
CA GLY A 216 -12.76 -27.75 -1.89
C GLY A 216 -13.18 -27.19 -0.53
N ILE A 217 -13.50 -25.89 -0.51
CA ILE A 217 -14.03 -25.21 0.69
C ILE A 217 -15.57 -25.32 0.74
N ARG A 218 -16.13 -25.27 1.95
CA ARG A 218 -17.58 -25.29 2.18
C ARG A 218 -18.20 -23.89 2.24
N LYS A 219 -17.46 -22.95 2.81
CA LYS A 219 -17.84 -21.53 2.88
C LYS A 219 -17.19 -20.83 1.70
N GLU A 220 -17.98 -20.45 0.71
CA GLU A 220 -17.48 -19.81 -0.51
C GLU A 220 -16.94 -18.41 -0.17
N ILE A 221 -15.75 -18.09 -0.67
CA ILE A 221 -15.12 -16.78 -0.52
C ILE A 221 -16.07 -15.70 -1.04
N LYS A 222 -16.76 -15.98 -2.16
CA LYS A 222 -17.74 -15.08 -2.75
C LYS A 222 -18.89 -14.72 -1.80
N SER A 223 -19.46 -15.70 -1.10
CA SER A 223 -20.63 -15.46 -0.23
C SER A 223 -20.24 -14.78 1.09
N GLU A 224 -19.02 -15.02 1.58
CA GLU A 224 -18.54 -14.49 2.85
C GLU A 224 -17.87 -13.11 2.73
N HIS A 225 -17.59 -12.63 1.51
CA HIS A 225 -16.96 -11.33 1.31
C HIS A 225 -18.00 -10.21 1.21
N GLY A 226 -18.19 -9.46 2.30
CA GLY A 226 -19.19 -8.38 2.38
C GLY A 226 -19.06 -7.27 1.32
N ASP A 227 -17.85 -7.05 0.81
CA ASP A 227 -17.57 -6.07 -0.25
C ASP A 227 -17.55 -6.68 -1.67
N TRP A 228 -18.11 -7.89 -1.87
CA TRP A 228 -18.12 -8.59 -3.17
C TRP A 228 -18.55 -7.72 -4.37
N PRO A 229 -19.64 -6.95 -4.31
CA PRO A 229 -20.02 -6.07 -5.41
C PRO A 229 -18.94 -5.06 -5.82
N LYS A 230 -18.21 -4.51 -4.85
CA LYS A 230 -17.20 -3.49 -5.07
C LYS A 230 -15.96 -4.09 -5.73
N ILE A 231 -15.52 -5.28 -5.31
CA ILE A 231 -14.35 -5.90 -5.94
C ILE A 231 -14.68 -6.37 -7.36
N VAL A 232 -15.85 -6.96 -7.61
CA VAL A 232 -16.23 -7.32 -8.98
C VAL A 232 -16.30 -6.07 -9.86
N GLU A 233 -16.85 -4.96 -9.35
CA GLU A 233 -16.89 -3.70 -10.07
C GLU A 233 -15.50 -3.13 -10.34
N LEU A 234 -14.54 -3.27 -9.42
CA LEU A 234 -13.15 -2.85 -9.64
C LEU A 234 -12.54 -3.51 -10.88
N PHE A 235 -12.73 -4.83 -11.06
CA PHE A 235 -12.24 -5.53 -12.25
C PHE A 235 -12.96 -5.08 -13.53
N GLU A 236 -14.27 -4.84 -13.46
CA GLU A 236 -15.03 -4.33 -14.61
C GLU A 236 -14.63 -2.89 -14.95
N ARG A 237 -14.34 -2.05 -13.95
CA ARG A 237 -13.83 -0.68 -14.17
C ARG A 237 -12.43 -0.69 -14.75
N ARG A 238 -11.56 -1.60 -14.28
CA ARG A 238 -10.25 -1.83 -14.91
C ARG A 238 -10.41 -2.15 -16.39
N ASN A 239 -11.34 -3.04 -16.75
CA ASN A 239 -11.60 -3.38 -18.16
C ASN A 239 -11.99 -2.14 -18.98
N LEU A 240 -12.81 -1.23 -18.41
CA LEU A 240 -13.10 0.05 -19.07
C LEU A 240 -11.83 0.89 -19.24
N PHE A 241 -11.00 1.03 -18.21
CA PHE A 241 -9.76 1.79 -18.30
C PHE A 241 -8.81 1.23 -19.37
N THR A 242 -8.70 -0.09 -19.49
CA THR A 242 -7.83 -0.75 -20.47
C THR A 242 -8.38 -0.68 -21.90
N HIS A 243 -9.69 -0.90 -22.11
CA HIS A 243 -10.24 -1.12 -23.45
C HIS A 243 -11.02 0.07 -24.01
N THR A 244 -11.56 0.92 -23.15
CA THR A 244 -12.41 2.05 -23.55
C THR A 244 -11.97 3.37 -22.91
N ASN A 245 -10.78 3.43 -22.32
CA ASN A 245 -10.26 4.59 -21.59
C ASN A 245 -11.26 5.12 -20.52
N GLY A 246 -12.03 4.22 -19.91
CA GLY A 246 -13.02 4.56 -18.88
C GLY A 246 -14.42 4.90 -19.41
N ILE A 247 -14.68 4.80 -20.71
CA ILE A 247 -16.00 5.07 -21.28
C ILE A 247 -16.97 3.92 -20.96
N VAL A 248 -18.07 4.25 -20.29
CA VAL A 248 -19.12 3.32 -19.88
C VAL A 248 -19.83 2.71 -21.08
N ASN A 249 -19.91 1.37 -21.10
CA ASN A 249 -20.62 0.59 -22.11
C ASN A 249 -21.80 -0.20 -21.50
N ASP A 250 -22.64 -0.80 -22.36
CA ASP A 250 -23.84 -1.54 -21.92
C ASP A 250 -23.50 -2.73 -21.02
N ARG A 251 -22.35 -3.39 -21.27
CA ARG A 251 -21.89 -4.52 -20.45
C ARG A 251 -21.64 -4.08 -19.01
N TYR A 252 -20.91 -2.97 -18.83
CA TYR A 252 -20.59 -2.43 -17.51
C TYR A 252 -21.87 -1.99 -16.79
N LEU A 253 -22.78 -1.26 -17.44
CA LEU A 253 -24.05 -0.84 -16.82
C LEU A 253 -24.87 -2.04 -16.34
N LYS A 254 -25.08 -3.04 -17.20
CA LYS A 254 -25.81 -4.27 -16.85
C LYS A 254 -25.19 -4.97 -15.63
N LYS A 255 -23.85 -5.02 -15.59
CA LYS A 255 -23.10 -5.64 -14.50
C LYS A 255 -23.23 -4.85 -13.19
N SER A 256 -23.03 -3.53 -13.23
CA SER A 256 -23.12 -2.65 -12.05
C SER A 256 -24.53 -2.65 -11.43
N VAL A 257 -25.58 -2.66 -12.26
CA VAL A 257 -26.97 -2.78 -11.81
C VAL A 257 -27.22 -4.14 -11.17
N LYS A 258 -26.78 -5.24 -11.81
CA LYS A 258 -26.90 -6.60 -11.26
C LYS A 258 -26.21 -6.73 -9.89
N LEU A 259 -25.04 -6.10 -9.73
CA LEU A 259 -24.27 -6.11 -8.49
C LEU A 259 -24.79 -5.13 -7.43
N LYS A 260 -25.75 -4.26 -7.76
CA LYS A 260 -26.26 -3.20 -6.88
C LYS A 260 -25.14 -2.27 -6.37
N VAL A 261 -24.18 -1.95 -7.24
CA VAL A 261 -23.09 -1.03 -6.89
C VAL A 261 -23.70 0.33 -6.57
N SER A 262 -23.23 0.97 -5.48
CA SER A 262 -23.71 2.28 -5.06
C SER A 262 -23.52 3.33 -6.17
N GLY A 263 -24.58 4.09 -6.46
CA GLY A 263 -24.57 5.09 -7.53
C GLY A 263 -24.67 4.54 -8.96
N SER A 264 -24.84 3.22 -9.13
CA SER A 264 -24.97 2.61 -10.47
C SER A 264 -26.17 3.11 -11.28
N SER A 265 -27.24 3.56 -10.63
CA SER A 265 -28.42 4.14 -11.30
C SER A 265 -28.16 5.52 -11.93
N ALA A 266 -27.11 6.23 -11.50
CA ALA A 266 -26.74 7.53 -12.05
C ALA A 266 -25.79 7.43 -13.25
N LEU A 267 -25.32 6.22 -13.57
CA LEU A 267 -24.37 6.00 -14.66
C LEU A 267 -25.08 5.96 -16.01
N VAL A 268 -24.51 6.65 -17.00
CA VAL A 268 -25.05 6.70 -18.35
C VAL A 268 -24.05 6.15 -19.35
N LYS A 269 -24.53 5.47 -20.40
CA LYS A 269 -23.69 4.98 -21.50
C LYS A 269 -22.94 6.15 -22.15
N GLY A 270 -21.66 5.97 -22.44
CA GLY A 270 -20.80 7.00 -23.00
C GLY A 270 -20.17 7.95 -21.97
N GLN A 271 -20.61 7.90 -20.71
CA GLN A 271 -19.96 8.65 -19.63
C GLN A 271 -18.51 8.17 -19.43
N GLU A 272 -17.58 9.09 -19.25
CA GLU A 272 -16.21 8.76 -18.85
C GLU A 272 -16.13 8.61 -17.32
N LEU A 273 -15.57 7.49 -16.86
CA LEU A 273 -15.23 7.27 -15.46
C LEU A 273 -13.78 7.67 -15.17
N PHE A 274 -13.58 8.18 -13.95
CA PHE A 274 -12.27 8.51 -13.41
C PHE A 274 -12.00 7.71 -12.14
N ALA A 275 -10.72 7.52 -11.82
CA ALA A 275 -10.25 6.92 -10.57
C ALA A 275 -9.76 8.01 -9.60
N GLY A 276 -10.68 8.86 -9.11
CA GLY A 276 -10.32 9.88 -8.13
C GLY A 276 -9.71 9.28 -6.86
N SER A 277 -9.02 10.09 -6.05
CA SER A 277 -8.28 9.63 -4.86
C SER A 277 -9.11 8.74 -3.91
N LYS A 278 -10.38 9.09 -3.65
CA LYS A 278 -11.29 8.26 -2.83
C LYS A 278 -11.52 6.87 -3.43
N TYR A 279 -11.78 6.80 -4.74
CA TYR A 279 -11.97 5.53 -5.44
C TYR A 279 -10.69 4.71 -5.44
N LEU A 280 -9.55 5.34 -5.72
CA LEU A 280 -8.25 4.66 -5.76
C LEU A 280 -7.85 4.09 -4.40
N THR A 281 -8.06 4.84 -3.31
CA THR A 281 -7.83 4.36 -1.93
C THR A 281 -8.72 3.16 -1.63
N SER A 282 -10.03 3.28 -1.90
CA SER A 282 -10.98 2.18 -1.67
C SER A 282 -10.68 0.94 -2.52
N ALA A 283 -10.25 1.12 -3.77
CA ALA A 283 -9.85 0.05 -4.67
C ALA A 283 -8.59 -0.68 -4.17
N LEU A 284 -7.65 0.04 -3.59
CA LEU A 284 -6.44 -0.54 -3.02
C LEU A 284 -6.74 -1.30 -1.73
N GLU A 285 -7.57 -0.75 -0.85
CA GLU A 285 -8.00 -1.43 0.38
C GLU A 285 -8.74 -2.73 0.08
N ILE A 286 -9.72 -2.70 -0.84
CA ILE A 286 -10.55 -3.87 -1.13
C ILE A 286 -9.77 -5.00 -1.81
N ILE A 287 -8.89 -4.66 -2.77
CA ILE A 287 -8.11 -5.68 -3.46
C ILE A 287 -7.06 -6.27 -2.54
N CYS A 288 -6.45 -5.45 -1.66
CA CYS A 288 -5.54 -5.91 -0.62
C CYS A 288 -6.22 -6.92 0.29
N GLU A 289 -7.36 -6.53 0.88
CA GLU A 289 -8.16 -7.40 1.74
C GLU A 289 -8.49 -8.73 1.05
N PHE A 290 -8.98 -8.67 -0.19
CA PHE A 290 -9.39 -9.86 -0.93
C PHE A 290 -8.21 -10.77 -1.27
N GLY A 291 -7.11 -10.22 -1.78
CA GLY A 291 -5.91 -10.97 -2.13
C GLY A 291 -5.30 -11.69 -0.92
N ILE A 292 -5.26 -11.02 0.23
CA ILE A 292 -4.84 -11.63 1.50
C ILE A 292 -5.76 -12.80 1.88
N LYS A 293 -7.08 -12.60 1.80
CA LYS A 293 -8.08 -13.63 2.14
C LYS A 293 -7.96 -14.85 1.24
N ILE A 294 -7.92 -14.69 -0.08
CA ILE A 294 -7.87 -15.83 -1.01
C ILE A 294 -6.58 -16.64 -0.87
N ILE A 295 -5.43 -15.98 -0.66
CA ILE A 295 -4.15 -16.65 -0.40
C ILE A 295 -4.21 -17.42 0.94
N GLN A 296 -4.67 -16.78 2.02
CA GLN A 296 -4.74 -17.39 3.35
C GLN A 296 -5.69 -18.59 3.42
N VAL A 297 -6.89 -18.47 2.82
CA VAL A 297 -7.85 -19.59 2.74
C VAL A 297 -7.25 -20.76 1.97
N SER A 298 -6.62 -20.49 0.82
CA SER A 298 -5.98 -21.53 -0.01
C SER A 298 -4.81 -22.19 0.70
N TRP A 299 -3.93 -21.39 1.31
CA TRP A 299 -2.76 -21.86 2.03
C TRP A 299 -3.15 -22.79 3.17
N ARG A 300 -4.05 -22.37 4.06
CA ARG A 300 -4.48 -23.17 5.22
C ARG A 300 -5.20 -24.44 4.83
N LYS A 301 -5.95 -24.39 3.73
CA LYS A 301 -6.67 -25.56 3.21
C LYS A 301 -5.74 -26.62 2.67
N LEU A 302 -4.70 -26.22 1.92
CA LEU A 302 -3.80 -27.12 1.21
C LEU A 302 -2.52 -27.45 1.99
N SER A 303 -2.17 -26.68 3.01
CA SER A 303 -0.96 -26.86 3.81
C SER A 303 -1.26 -26.74 5.31
N LYS A 304 -2.05 -27.68 5.83
CA LYS A 304 -2.49 -27.70 7.24
C LYS A 304 -1.32 -27.68 8.24
N GLY A 305 -0.18 -28.28 7.88
CA GLY A 305 1.03 -28.28 8.71
C GLY A 305 1.67 -26.91 8.91
N HIS A 306 1.34 -25.93 8.07
CA HIS A 306 1.86 -24.56 8.16
C HIS A 306 0.82 -23.55 8.67
N ALA A 307 -0.25 -24.02 9.33
CA ALA A 307 -1.31 -23.12 9.84
C ALA A 307 -0.77 -22.07 10.82
N LYS A 308 0.18 -22.44 11.69
CA LYS A 308 0.84 -21.51 12.62
C LYS A 308 1.61 -20.42 11.89
N ILE A 309 2.45 -20.79 10.91
CA ILE A 309 3.19 -19.82 10.09
C ILE A 309 2.21 -18.89 9.35
N ALA A 310 1.09 -19.42 8.85
CA ALA A 310 0.07 -18.60 8.22
C ALA A 310 -0.60 -17.59 9.19
N ASP A 311 -0.76 -17.94 10.48
CA ASP A 311 -1.24 -17.05 11.55
C ASP A 311 -0.23 -15.95 11.86
N ASP A 312 1.04 -16.32 11.92
CA ASP A 312 2.15 -15.40 12.15
C ASP A 312 2.25 -14.41 10.98
N ARG A 313 2.31 -14.87 9.73
CA ARG A 313 2.36 -13.94 8.59
C ARG A 313 1.13 -13.04 8.46
N LEU A 314 -0.07 -13.53 8.78
CA LEU A 314 -1.29 -12.72 8.72
C LEU A 314 -1.32 -11.60 9.77
N GLY A 315 -0.96 -11.92 11.02
CA GLY A 315 -0.97 -10.89 12.06
C GLY A 315 0.18 -9.88 11.93
N ASP A 316 1.32 -10.27 11.34
CA ASP A 316 2.47 -9.38 11.14
C ASP A 316 2.12 -8.34 10.08
N PHE A 317 1.47 -8.81 9.01
CA PHE A 317 0.86 -7.93 8.03
C PHE A 317 -0.20 -6.99 8.66
N GLY A 318 -1.04 -7.51 9.56
CA GLY A 318 -2.02 -6.70 10.30
C GLY A 318 -1.36 -5.59 11.13
N PHE A 319 -0.27 -5.90 11.84
CA PHE A 319 0.52 -4.93 12.60
C PHE A 319 1.20 -3.90 11.69
N GLU A 320 1.79 -4.33 10.58
CA GLU A 320 2.44 -3.45 9.60
C GLU A 320 1.47 -2.42 9.00
N LEU A 321 0.19 -2.79 8.83
CA LEU A 321 -0.86 -1.88 8.42
C LEU A 321 -1.19 -0.82 9.49
N ILE A 322 -1.13 -1.18 10.78
CA ILE A 322 -1.30 -0.22 11.89
C ILE A 322 -0.20 0.83 11.83
N GLU A 323 1.06 0.41 11.67
CA GLU A 323 2.20 1.34 11.60
C GLU A 323 2.07 2.34 10.45
N ARG A 324 1.44 1.95 9.34
CA ARG A 324 1.15 2.83 8.19
C ARG A 324 -0.10 3.69 8.37
N GLY A 325 -0.88 3.45 9.42
CA GLY A 325 -2.10 4.18 9.72
C GLY A 325 -3.31 3.72 8.90
N ASN A 326 -3.30 2.49 8.36
CA ASN A 326 -4.40 1.92 7.59
C ASN A 326 -5.39 1.16 8.49
N TYR A 327 -5.90 1.84 9.53
CA TYR A 327 -6.65 1.20 10.62
C TYR A 327 -7.92 0.48 10.15
N GLY A 328 -8.65 1.06 9.18
CA GLY A 328 -9.83 0.43 8.60
C GLY A 328 -9.53 -0.92 7.94
N LEU A 329 -8.42 -1.01 7.20
CA LEU A 329 -7.98 -2.27 6.59
C LEU A 329 -7.46 -3.26 7.65
N THR A 330 -6.68 -2.78 8.62
CA THR A 330 -6.22 -3.60 9.76
C THR A 330 -7.39 -4.29 10.46
N ILE A 331 -8.47 -3.56 10.75
CA ILE A 331 -9.67 -4.11 11.40
C ILE A 331 -10.19 -5.30 10.60
N LYS A 332 -10.36 -5.16 9.28
CA LYS A 332 -10.85 -6.24 8.42
C LYS A 332 -9.91 -7.45 8.39
N ILE A 333 -8.59 -7.23 8.43
CA ILE A 333 -7.59 -8.29 8.46
C ILE A 333 -7.65 -9.07 9.78
N PHE A 334 -7.71 -8.40 10.93
CA PHE A 334 -7.80 -9.10 12.21
C PHE A 334 -9.18 -9.70 12.48
N GLU A 335 -10.29 -9.07 12.06
CA GLU A 335 -11.61 -9.72 12.09
C GLU A 335 -11.59 -11.02 11.27
N PHE A 336 -10.92 -11.02 10.10
CA PHE A 336 -10.71 -12.22 9.32
C PHE A 336 -9.81 -13.25 10.04
N PHE A 337 -8.75 -12.82 10.72
CA PHE A 337 -7.92 -13.70 11.56
C PHE A 337 -8.76 -14.46 12.59
N PHE A 338 -9.69 -13.79 13.28
CA PHE A 338 -10.59 -14.44 14.24
C PHE A 338 -11.71 -15.28 13.60
N TYR A 339 -12.12 -14.94 12.38
CA TYR A 339 -13.07 -15.74 11.61
C TYR A 339 -12.47 -17.07 11.12
N LEU A 340 -11.16 -17.11 10.85
CA LEU A 340 -10.48 -18.31 10.36
C LEU A 340 -10.53 -19.46 11.38
N GLU A 341 -10.93 -20.62 10.89
CA GLU A 341 -10.96 -21.87 11.66
C GLU A 341 -9.54 -22.41 11.90
N GLY A 342 -9.38 -23.17 12.99
CA GLY A 342 -8.11 -23.78 13.40
C GLY A 342 -7.59 -23.24 14.72
N SER A 343 -6.83 -24.07 15.43
CA SER A 343 -6.19 -23.69 16.69
C SER A 343 -5.09 -22.68 16.44
N LYS A 344 -5.19 -21.53 17.11
CA LYS A 344 -4.16 -20.50 17.15
C LYS A 344 -3.32 -20.72 18.40
N THR A 345 -2.04 -20.35 18.39
CA THR A 345 -1.31 -20.25 19.65
C THR A 345 -1.93 -19.11 20.47
N GLU A 346 -1.95 -19.29 21.79
CA GLU A 346 -2.61 -18.32 22.67
C GLU A 346 -1.93 -16.95 22.61
N GLU A 347 -0.60 -16.94 22.60
CA GLU A 347 0.21 -15.73 22.42
C GLU A 347 -0.16 -14.98 21.12
N ARG A 348 -0.31 -15.70 20.00
CA ARG A 348 -0.65 -15.07 18.73
C ARG A 348 -2.08 -14.54 18.74
N ARG A 349 -3.01 -15.32 19.31
CA ARG A 349 -4.41 -14.94 19.47
C ARG A 349 -4.54 -13.64 20.27
N LEU A 350 -3.89 -13.55 21.43
CA LEU A 350 -3.92 -12.37 22.30
C LEU A 350 -3.25 -11.16 21.64
N THR A 351 -2.11 -11.35 20.96
CA THR A 351 -1.44 -10.27 20.22
C THR A 351 -2.37 -9.68 19.15
N CYS A 352 -3.01 -10.52 18.34
CA CYS A 352 -3.98 -10.08 17.33
C CYS A 352 -5.22 -9.42 17.95
N LEU A 353 -5.66 -9.86 19.13
CA LEU A 353 -6.82 -9.27 19.82
C LEU A 353 -6.52 -7.85 20.31
N VAL A 354 -5.38 -7.67 20.99
CA VAL A 354 -4.94 -6.35 21.48
C VAL A 354 -4.71 -5.40 20.30
N ASN A 355 -4.09 -5.89 19.22
CA ASN A 355 -3.91 -5.09 17.99
C ASN A 355 -5.23 -4.75 17.30
N LEU A 356 -6.22 -5.64 17.31
CA LEU A 356 -7.56 -5.37 16.80
C LEU A 356 -8.28 -4.30 17.64
N ALA A 357 -8.24 -4.42 18.98
CA ALA A 357 -8.79 -3.42 19.88
C ALA A 357 -8.11 -2.05 19.68
N ASN A 358 -6.79 -2.05 19.56
CA ASN A 358 -6.02 -0.84 19.25
C ASN A 358 -6.45 -0.23 17.90
N ALA A 359 -6.60 -1.04 16.86
CA ALA A 359 -7.03 -0.58 15.55
C ALA A 359 -8.45 0.03 15.60
N TYR A 360 -9.38 -0.54 16.36
CA TYR A 360 -10.69 0.08 16.59
C TYR A 360 -10.59 1.45 17.24
N LYS A 361 -9.80 1.57 18.30
CA LYS A 361 -9.63 2.82 19.02
C LYS A 361 -8.96 3.89 18.15
N LEU A 362 -7.91 3.53 17.41
CA LEU A 362 -7.22 4.39 16.45
C LEU A 362 -8.13 4.81 15.28
N ASN A 363 -9.11 3.97 14.92
CA ASN A 363 -10.13 4.27 13.92
C ASN A 363 -11.34 5.03 14.50
N GLY A 364 -11.31 5.42 15.78
CA GLY A 364 -12.34 6.23 16.44
C GLY A 364 -13.46 5.47 17.14
N ASP A 365 -13.40 4.13 17.21
CA ASP A 365 -14.40 3.28 17.87
C ASP A 365 -13.89 2.73 19.21
N SER A 366 -13.76 3.61 20.21
CA SER A 366 -13.31 3.23 21.55
C SER A 366 -14.22 2.20 22.22
N LYS A 367 -15.53 2.26 21.97
CA LYS A 367 -16.50 1.33 22.57
C LYS A 367 -16.27 -0.11 22.12
N LYS A 368 -16.00 -0.31 20.83
CA LYS A 368 -15.71 -1.65 20.30
C LYS A 368 -14.35 -2.15 20.78
N ALA A 369 -13.37 -1.26 20.96
CA ALA A 369 -12.08 -1.60 21.55
C ALA A 369 -12.22 -2.09 23.00
N GLU A 370 -12.90 -1.33 23.86
CA GLU A 370 -13.18 -1.69 25.27
C GLU A 370 -13.91 -3.03 25.35
N LYS A 371 -15.00 -3.18 24.58
CA LYS A 371 -15.77 -4.43 24.55
C LYS A 371 -14.93 -5.66 24.16
N LEU A 372 -13.93 -5.51 23.29
CA LEU A 372 -13.05 -6.63 22.91
C LEU A 372 -12.07 -6.99 24.03
N LEU A 373 -11.54 -6.00 24.74
CA LEU A 373 -10.63 -6.24 25.85
C LEU A 373 -11.36 -6.87 27.05
N ASP A 374 -12.59 -6.43 27.33
CA ASP A 374 -13.41 -6.95 28.44
C ASP A 374 -13.85 -8.42 28.28
N GLN A 375 -13.67 -9.01 27.09
CA GLN A 375 -14.02 -10.41 26.82
C GLN A 375 -12.94 -11.40 27.28
N GLU A 376 -11.74 -10.92 27.61
CA GLU A 376 -10.62 -11.76 28.01
C GLU A 376 -10.11 -11.40 29.40
N ASP A 377 -9.64 -12.39 30.15
CA ASP A 377 -8.98 -12.18 31.43
C ASP A 377 -7.47 -11.98 31.24
N PHE A 378 -7.04 -10.72 31.26
CA PHE A 378 -5.62 -10.35 31.19
C PHE A 378 -4.92 -10.31 32.57
N SER A 379 -5.57 -10.70 33.67
CA SER A 379 -4.93 -10.69 34.98
C SER A 379 -3.79 -11.71 35.10
N VAL A 380 -3.88 -12.81 34.34
CA VAL A 380 -2.95 -13.95 34.36
C VAL A 380 -1.87 -13.92 33.28
N VAL A 381 -1.90 -12.96 32.37
CA VAL A 381 -0.88 -12.82 31.32
C VAL A 381 0.36 -12.06 31.82
N ASN A 382 1.44 -12.09 31.03
CA ASN A 382 2.68 -11.37 31.35
C ASN A 382 2.49 -9.84 31.32
N ASP A 383 3.48 -9.13 31.86
CA ASP A 383 3.43 -7.67 31.96
C ASP A 383 3.41 -6.98 30.59
N THR A 384 4.02 -7.60 29.57
CA THR A 384 3.99 -7.14 28.17
C THR A 384 2.55 -7.02 27.64
N PHE A 385 1.70 -8.03 27.86
CA PHE A 385 0.29 -7.92 27.47
C PHE A 385 -0.47 -6.93 28.36
N LYS A 386 -0.25 -6.96 29.68
CA LYS A 386 -0.95 -6.06 30.63
C LYS A 386 -0.72 -4.59 30.29
N ILE A 387 0.52 -4.20 29.99
CA ILE A 387 0.84 -2.81 29.66
C ILE A 387 0.22 -2.38 28.33
N CYS A 388 0.18 -3.27 27.34
CA CYS A 388 -0.48 -3.00 26.07
C CYS A 388 -2.01 -2.83 26.24
N VAL A 389 -2.64 -3.69 27.04
CA VAL A 389 -4.07 -3.62 27.36
C VAL A 389 -4.41 -2.34 28.11
N ALA A 390 -3.66 -2.00 29.15
CA ALA A 390 -3.84 -0.74 29.90
C ALA A 390 -3.69 0.49 28.98
N SER A 391 -2.68 0.45 28.10
CA SER A 391 -2.42 1.50 27.13
C SER A 391 -3.56 1.66 26.11
N VAL A 392 -4.05 0.56 25.53
CA VAL A 392 -5.20 0.58 24.63
C VAL A 392 -6.47 1.01 25.38
N GLY A 393 -6.65 0.63 26.65
CA GLY A 393 -7.72 1.14 27.52
C GLY A 393 -7.61 2.64 27.79
N GLY A 394 -6.40 3.20 27.72
CA GLY A 394 -6.12 4.61 28.03
C GLY A 394 -5.82 4.87 29.50
N ASP A 395 -5.68 3.80 30.30
CA ASP A 395 -5.30 3.83 31.71
C ASP A 395 -3.79 4.07 31.80
N CYS A 396 -3.42 5.34 31.83
CA CYS A 396 -2.02 5.73 31.87
C CYS A 396 -1.40 5.55 33.24
N ASP A 397 -2.19 5.48 34.31
CA ASP A 397 -1.68 5.26 35.68
C ASP A 397 -1.18 3.83 35.81
N GLU A 398 -1.95 2.85 35.33
CA GLU A 398 -1.51 1.46 35.29
C GLU A 398 -0.34 1.26 34.32
N VAL A 399 -0.32 1.94 33.16
CA VAL A 399 0.86 1.90 32.25
C VAL A 399 2.12 2.37 32.96
N VAL A 400 2.09 3.49 33.68
CA VAL A 400 3.24 4.03 34.41
C VAL A 400 3.71 3.05 35.49
N LYS A 401 2.77 2.47 36.24
CA LYS A 401 3.08 1.48 37.28
C LYS A 401 3.74 0.22 36.69
N ILE A 402 3.23 -0.30 35.55
CA ILE A 402 3.81 -1.47 34.89
C ILE A 402 5.18 -1.13 34.30
N MET A 403 5.34 0.03 33.63
CA MET A 403 6.62 0.50 33.10
C MET A 403 7.71 0.55 34.18
N LYS A 404 7.40 1.16 35.34
CA LYS A 404 8.32 1.23 36.49
C LYS A 404 8.64 -0.16 37.07
N ARG A 405 7.67 -1.08 37.04
CA ARG A 405 7.86 -2.46 37.51
C ARG A 405 8.75 -3.27 36.56
N MET A 406 8.57 -3.12 35.25
CA MET A 406 9.37 -3.81 34.24
C MET A 406 10.81 -3.29 34.20
N GLY A 407 11.02 -2.00 34.48
CA GLY A 407 12.36 -1.42 34.59
C GLY A 407 13.11 -1.33 33.26
N ILE A 408 14.43 -1.11 33.33
CA ILE A 408 15.28 -0.89 32.16
C ILE A 408 15.48 -2.15 31.31
N ASP A 409 15.51 -3.32 31.95
CA ASP A 409 15.71 -4.63 31.30
C ASP A 409 14.39 -5.26 30.81
N CYS A 410 13.39 -4.43 30.49
CA CYS A 410 12.07 -4.91 30.09
C CYS A 410 12.08 -5.70 28.78
N ASP A 411 11.27 -6.77 28.69
CA ASP A 411 11.24 -7.68 27.54
C ASP A 411 10.90 -7.01 26.20
N ILE A 412 10.15 -5.91 26.22
CA ILE A 412 9.76 -5.18 25.00
C ILE A 412 10.85 -4.23 24.50
N GLY A 413 11.84 -3.93 25.34
CA GLY A 413 12.87 -2.93 25.09
C GLY A 413 12.35 -1.49 25.15
N GLU A 414 13.27 -0.56 25.43
CA GLU A 414 13.00 0.87 25.54
C GLU A 414 12.28 1.45 24.31
N LYS A 415 12.73 1.08 23.12
CA LYS A 415 12.24 1.62 21.85
C LYS A 415 10.77 1.29 21.58
N ALA A 416 10.23 0.21 22.16
CA ALA A 416 8.83 -0.16 22.01
C ALA A 416 7.89 0.94 22.52
N TYR A 417 8.25 1.65 23.59
CA TYR A 417 7.45 2.76 24.13
C TYR A 417 7.35 3.96 23.19
N GLU A 418 8.32 4.12 22.28
CA GLU A 418 8.37 5.20 21.29
C GLU A 418 7.65 4.79 19.99
N ASP A 419 7.89 3.56 19.55
CA ASP A 419 7.48 3.05 18.24
C ASP A 419 6.12 2.39 18.23
N TRP A 420 5.76 1.61 19.27
CA TRP A 420 4.61 0.73 19.17
C TRP A 420 3.28 1.51 19.15
N PRO A 421 2.39 1.20 18.18
CA PRO A 421 1.11 1.88 18.05
C PRO A 421 0.18 1.79 19.26
N VAL A 422 0.31 0.75 20.08
CA VAL A 422 -0.52 0.56 21.30
C VAL A 422 -0.36 1.72 22.29
N PHE A 423 0.76 2.44 22.27
CA PHE A 423 1.03 3.57 23.17
C PHE A 423 0.49 4.91 22.69
N PHE A 424 -0.03 5.02 21.46
CA PHE A 424 -0.40 6.31 20.85
C PHE A 424 -1.46 7.13 21.62
N HIS A 425 -2.25 6.48 22.48
CA HIS A 425 -3.28 7.13 23.29
C HIS A 425 -2.80 7.62 24.66
N VAL A 426 -1.66 7.13 25.15
CA VAL A 426 -1.13 7.46 26.48
C VAL A 426 0.22 8.18 26.42
N ARG A 427 1.03 7.93 25.39
CA ARG A 427 2.42 8.39 25.31
C ARG A 427 2.65 9.89 25.27
N GLU A 428 1.62 10.66 24.96
CA GLU A 428 1.69 12.13 24.95
C GLU A 428 1.41 12.74 26.34
N LYS A 429 0.93 11.95 27.31
CA LYS A 429 0.63 12.39 28.67
C LYS A 429 1.91 12.61 29.47
N GLU A 430 1.95 13.64 30.30
CA GLU A 430 3.16 14.03 31.03
C GLU A 430 3.68 12.92 31.96
N GLN A 431 2.77 12.28 32.71
CA GLN A 431 3.14 11.17 33.60
C GLN A 431 3.77 9.97 32.88
N PHE A 432 3.44 9.74 31.60
CA PHE A 432 4.10 8.72 30.79
C PHE A 432 5.54 9.12 30.49
N LYS A 433 5.77 10.38 30.09
CA LYS A 433 7.10 10.91 29.76
C LYS A 433 8.00 10.94 31.00
N ASP A 434 7.46 11.35 32.14
CA ASP A 434 8.17 11.37 33.42
C ASP A 434 8.57 9.96 33.83
N ALA A 435 7.65 8.99 33.73
CA ALA A 435 7.95 7.60 34.04
C ALA A 435 9.01 7.00 33.10
N PHE A 436 8.95 7.32 31.80
CA PHE A 436 9.95 6.90 30.85
C PHE A 436 11.33 7.45 31.22
N LYS A 437 11.40 8.74 31.54
CA LYS A 437 12.65 9.39 31.97
C LYS A 437 13.20 8.81 33.27
N ASP A 438 12.34 8.53 34.24
CA ASP A 438 12.72 7.88 35.50
C ASP A 438 13.34 6.50 35.27
N VAL A 439 12.78 5.70 34.34
CA VAL A 439 13.21 4.32 34.10
C VAL A 439 14.44 4.23 33.20
N PHE A 440 14.49 5.02 32.13
CA PHE A 440 15.52 4.91 31.09
C PHE A 440 16.60 6.01 31.15
N GLY A 441 16.44 7.01 32.03
CA GLY A 441 17.45 8.02 32.29
C GLY A 441 17.63 9.07 31.18
N ARG A 442 16.68 9.18 30.24
CA ARG A 442 16.68 10.19 29.17
C ARG A 442 15.29 10.73 28.87
N GLU A 443 15.24 11.88 28.20
CA GLU A 443 13.97 12.45 27.71
C GLU A 443 13.28 11.52 26.70
N TYR A 444 11.95 11.43 26.81
CA TYR A 444 11.12 10.67 25.90
C TYR A 444 10.95 11.40 24.56
N ILE A 445 11.24 10.70 23.45
CA ILE A 445 11.09 11.25 22.09
C ILE A 445 10.20 10.31 21.28
N PRO A 446 8.90 10.62 21.08
CA PRO A 446 8.00 9.71 20.40
C PRO A 446 8.32 9.61 18.90
N SER A 447 8.34 8.39 18.38
CA SER A 447 8.34 8.17 16.94
C SER A 447 7.04 8.67 16.28
N PRO A 448 7.07 9.06 15.00
CA PRO A 448 5.88 9.50 14.28
C PRO A 448 4.75 8.45 14.32
N LYS A 449 3.50 8.86 14.56
CA LYS A 449 2.33 7.96 14.60
C LYS A 449 2.06 7.19 13.31
N LYS A 450 2.64 7.63 12.20
CA LYS A 450 2.60 6.94 10.91
C LYS A 450 4.01 6.77 10.42
N ARG A 451 4.37 5.55 10.02
CA ARG A 451 5.66 5.23 9.42
C ARG A 451 5.93 6.19 8.27
N ARG A 452 7.12 6.79 8.27
CA ARG A 452 7.55 7.70 7.20
C ARG A 452 7.93 6.85 5.97
N GLY A 453 6.96 6.58 5.11
CA GLY A 453 7.22 6.03 3.78
C GLY A 453 8.06 6.99 2.91
N ILE A 454 8.54 6.51 1.77
CA ILE A 454 9.35 7.29 0.81
C ILE A 454 8.66 8.63 0.46
N SER A 455 7.33 8.62 0.34
CA SER A 455 6.52 9.81 0.10
C SER A 455 6.72 10.93 1.13
N ASN A 456 6.82 10.59 2.42
CA ASN A 456 7.06 11.56 3.49
C ASN A 456 8.49 12.12 3.46
N ALA A 457 9.47 11.31 3.07
CA ALA A 457 10.85 11.77 2.86
C ALA A 457 10.94 12.72 1.66
N MET A 458 10.23 12.42 0.57
CA MET A 458 10.20 13.25 -0.64
C MET A 458 9.52 14.62 -0.39
N ARG A 459 8.39 14.67 0.33
CA ARG A 459 7.70 15.94 0.64
C ARG A 459 8.57 16.96 1.37
N LYS A 460 9.46 16.51 2.26
CA LYS A 460 10.34 17.41 3.04
C LYS A 460 11.38 18.13 2.17
N ASN A 461 11.72 17.56 1.02
CA ASN A 461 12.66 18.16 0.06
C ASN A 461 11.99 19.18 -0.86
N GLU A 462 10.70 19.02 -1.21
CA GLU A 462 9.96 19.99 -2.02
C GLU A 462 9.81 21.35 -1.31
N PHE A 463 9.51 21.35 -0.01
CA PHE A 463 9.46 22.59 0.80
C PHE A 463 10.83 23.26 0.94
N ARG A 464 11.90 22.50 1.17
CA ARG A 464 13.27 23.04 1.23
C ARG A 464 13.75 23.62 -0.10
N ALA A 465 13.32 23.05 -1.23
CA ALA A 465 13.64 23.58 -2.56
C ALA A 465 12.86 24.87 -2.89
N GLN A 466 11.67 25.05 -2.32
CA GLN A 466 10.90 26.30 -2.42
C GLN A 466 11.48 27.40 -1.51
N GLU A 467 11.88 27.08 -0.27
CA GLU A 467 12.54 28.04 0.64
C GLU A 467 13.90 28.52 0.09
N LYS A 468 14.71 27.63 -0.50
CA LYS A 468 15.98 28.04 -1.13
C LYS A 468 15.79 28.92 -2.36
N LYS A 469 14.63 28.90 -3.02
CA LYS A 469 14.31 29.81 -4.14
C LYS A 469 13.76 31.16 -3.68
N SER A 470 13.26 31.28 -2.46
CA SER A 470 12.81 32.56 -1.90
C SER A 470 13.94 33.38 -1.26
N ASP A 471 15.08 32.75 -0.95
CA ASP A 471 16.23 33.40 -0.31
C ASP A 471 17.32 33.87 -1.29
N GLU A 472 17.18 33.62 -2.59
CA GLU A 472 17.99 34.32 -3.60
C GLU A 472 17.36 35.69 -3.90
N PRO A 473 18.06 36.81 -3.67
CA PRO A 473 17.58 38.11 -4.11
C PRO A 473 17.38 38.04 -5.62
N LEU A 474 16.16 38.32 -6.09
CA LEU A 474 15.94 38.72 -7.48
C LEU A 474 16.84 39.94 -7.74
N LEU A 475 18.03 39.69 -8.30
CA LEU A 475 18.90 40.71 -8.86
C LEU A 475 18.17 41.34 -10.05
N LEU A 476 17.35 42.33 -9.76
CA LEU A 476 16.99 43.37 -10.71
C LEU A 476 18.26 44.20 -10.95
N SER A 477 18.98 43.92 -12.04
CA SER A 477 19.97 44.87 -12.55
C SER A 477 19.25 45.99 -13.32
N PRO A 478 19.53 47.27 -13.01
CA PRO A 478 19.00 48.40 -13.77
C PRO A 478 19.88 48.63 -14.99
N SER A 479 19.35 48.41 -16.19
CA SER A 479 19.98 48.94 -17.41
C SER A 479 19.41 50.33 -17.69
N ALA A 480 20.18 51.35 -17.33
CA ALA A 480 20.03 52.68 -17.89
C ALA A 480 20.37 52.62 -19.38
N VAL A 481 19.44 53.06 -20.23
CA VAL A 481 19.74 53.74 -21.49
C VAL A 481 18.77 54.91 -21.59
N GLU A 482 19.23 56.06 -21.10
CA GLU A 482 18.84 57.36 -21.63
C GLU A 482 19.26 57.40 -23.12
N ARG A 483 18.36 57.85 -23.98
CA ARG A 483 18.73 58.52 -25.23
C ARG A 483 18.27 59.97 -25.08
N GLU A 484 19.21 60.90 -25.00
CA GLU A 484 18.98 62.26 -25.48
C GLU A 484 18.85 62.21 -27.02
N ASP A 485 17.94 63.02 -27.56
CA ASP A 485 17.69 63.39 -28.97
C ASP A 485 18.11 62.46 -30.12
#